data_AF-A0A9K3D704-F1
#
_entry.id   AF-A0A9K3D704-F1
#
_cell.length_a   1.000
_cell.length_b   1.000
_cell.length_c   1.000
_cell.angle_alpha   90.00
_cell.angle_beta   90.00
_cell.angle_gamma   90.00
#
_symmetry.space_group_name_H-M   'P 1'
#
loop_
_entity.id
_entity.type
_entity.pdbx_description
1 polymer ?
#
loop_
_entity_poly.entity_id
_entity_poly.type
_entity_poly.pdbx_seq_one_letter_code
_entity_poly.pdbx_strand_id
1 'polypeptide(L)'
;MKWTWRGTRLNGFVSRLVVGPTVITKLVSMSGSGLPALLLCLSVLAVCACSTGFSGDVLFLNDIHYDPLYVPNSQHQPDFCRTTRPWLSADDGSFGRYGCDAPLNLVEAHLSAASAAAPEASLIILNGDLPAHSLSDYPTQMEAMDMVVTLIRKHWPDTEVLVSIGNNDCFPDYYMPVGPNSRLEDLATSWDSLLDE
;
A
#
# COMPACT_ATOMS: atom_id res chain seq x y z
N MET A 1 14.29 22.16 -8.88
CA MET A 1 13.83 20.99 -9.64
C MET A 1 12.56 21.36 -10.38
N LYS A 2 12.54 21.25 -11.71
CA LYS A 2 11.33 21.47 -12.52
C LYS A 2 10.93 20.12 -13.10
N TRP A 3 9.75 19.66 -12.73
CA TRP A 3 9.13 18.47 -13.27
C TRP A 3 8.43 18.85 -14.56
N THR A 4 8.68 18.13 -15.65
CA THR A 4 7.88 18.26 -16.87
C THR A 4 7.17 16.95 -17.14
N TRP A 5 5.85 16.99 -17.00
CA TRP A 5 4.94 15.92 -17.37
C TRP A 5 4.63 16.03 -18.86
N ARG A 6 4.92 14.98 -19.65
CA ARG A 6 4.43 14.85 -21.02
C ARG A 6 3.49 13.66 -21.10
N GLY A 7 2.20 13.91 -20.90
CA GLY A 7 1.16 12.90 -21.11
C GLY A 7 0.85 12.72 -22.60
N THR A 8 0.73 11.46 -23.02
CA THR A 8 -0.10 11.08 -24.17
C THR A 8 -1.21 10.17 -23.67
N ARG A 9 -2.46 10.48 -24.01
CA ARG A 9 -3.62 9.64 -23.70
C ARG A 9 -3.66 8.49 -24.69
N LEU A 10 -3.82 7.26 -24.18
CA LEU A 10 -4.88 6.32 -24.56
C LEU A 10 -4.80 5.04 -23.70
N ASN A 11 -5.93 4.70 -23.10
CA ASN A 11 -6.39 3.42 -22.55
C ASN A 11 -5.42 2.56 -21.72
N GLY A 12 -5.62 2.60 -20.40
CA GLY A 12 -5.29 1.53 -19.46
C GLY A 12 -3.81 1.31 -19.23
N PHE A 13 -3.24 1.90 -18.17
CA PHE A 13 -1.89 1.54 -17.74
C PHE A 13 -1.73 1.55 -16.22
N VAL A 14 -1.24 0.43 -15.71
CA VAL A 14 -0.33 0.37 -14.57
C VAL A 14 0.86 1.26 -14.91
N SER A 15 1.08 2.32 -14.13
CA SER A 15 2.21 3.22 -14.38
C SER A 15 3.51 2.55 -13.93
N ARG A 16 4.24 1.91 -14.85
CA ARG A 16 5.57 1.38 -14.56
C ARG A 16 6.55 2.55 -14.44
N LEU A 17 6.90 2.92 -13.21
CA LEU A 17 7.96 3.89 -12.93
C LEU A 17 9.32 3.19 -13.14
N VAL A 18 9.89 3.33 -14.33
CA VAL A 18 11.29 2.94 -14.56
C VAL A 18 12.20 4.07 -14.07
N VAL A 19 12.70 3.96 -12.84
CA VAL A 19 13.77 4.85 -12.35
C VAL A 19 15.08 4.35 -12.93
N GLY A 20 15.41 4.81 -14.14
CA GLY A 20 16.73 4.56 -14.73
C GLY A 20 17.80 5.38 -13.99
N PRO A 21 19.03 4.86 -13.79
CA PRO A 21 20.13 5.62 -13.24
C PRO A 21 20.54 6.68 -14.28
N THR A 22 20.09 7.92 -14.12
CA THR A 22 20.62 9.03 -14.92
C THR A 22 21.93 9.50 -14.29
N VAL A 23 23.00 8.73 -14.49
CA VAL A 23 24.35 9.18 -14.17
C VAL A 23 24.77 10.14 -15.28
N ILE A 24 24.63 11.45 -15.06
CA ILE A 24 25.28 12.47 -15.90
C ILE A 24 26.77 12.39 -15.64
N THR A 25 27.48 11.52 -16.36
CA THR A 25 28.94 11.52 -16.40
C THR A 25 29.39 12.71 -17.25
N LYS A 26 29.68 13.83 -16.59
CA LYS A 26 30.59 14.82 -17.17
C LYS A 26 31.97 14.18 -17.21
N LEU A 27 32.31 13.54 -18.33
CA LEU A 27 33.66 13.08 -18.60
C LEU A 27 34.59 14.30 -18.56
N VAL A 28 35.33 14.44 -17.46
CA VAL A 28 36.46 15.35 -17.40
C VAL A 28 37.49 14.80 -18.37
N SER A 29 37.74 15.54 -19.46
CA SER A 29 38.83 15.27 -20.40
C SER A 29 40.16 15.31 -19.64
N MET A 30 40.66 14.15 -19.22
CA MET A 30 42.01 14.02 -18.66
C MET A 30 43.00 13.86 -19.81
N SER A 31 43.68 14.95 -20.16
CA SER A 31 44.72 14.99 -21.19
C SER A 31 46.09 14.47 -20.69
N GLY A 32 46.11 13.35 -19.97
CA GLY A 32 47.32 12.81 -19.34
C GLY A 32 47.50 11.32 -19.62
N SER A 33 48.50 10.98 -20.43
CA SER A 33 48.94 9.61 -20.67
C SER A 33 49.62 9.04 -19.41
N GLY A 34 48.89 8.26 -18.62
CA GLY A 34 49.45 7.54 -17.48
C GLY A 34 48.52 6.45 -16.98
N LEU A 35 49.11 5.31 -16.58
CA LEU A 35 48.46 4.22 -15.85
C LEU A 35 47.39 4.64 -14.81
N PRO A 36 47.55 5.76 -14.05
CA PRO A 36 46.55 6.20 -13.07
C PRO A 36 45.21 6.60 -13.69
N ALA A 37 45.22 7.20 -14.89
CA ALA A 37 43.99 7.59 -15.59
C ALA A 37 43.23 6.35 -16.11
N LEU A 38 43.97 5.31 -16.51
CA LEU A 38 43.38 4.03 -16.94
C LEU A 38 42.75 3.28 -15.76
N LEU A 39 43.42 3.24 -14.61
CA LEU A 39 42.91 2.63 -13.38
C LEU A 39 41.67 3.35 -12.84
N LEU A 40 41.64 4.69 -12.93
CA LEU A 40 40.47 5.50 -12.55
C LEU A 40 39.30 5.28 -13.52
N CYS A 41 39.55 5.20 -14.84
CA CYS A 41 38.51 4.86 -15.81
C CYS A 41 37.95 3.45 -15.58
N LEU A 42 38.81 2.47 -15.28
CA LEU A 42 38.39 1.09 -14.99
C LEU A 42 37.56 1.01 -13.71
N SER A 43 37.92 1.74 -12.66
CA SER A 43 37.14 1.77 -11.42
C SER A 43 35.80 2.48 -11.59
N VAL A 44 35.73 3.58 -12.36
CA VAL A 44 34.47 4.26 -12.69
C VAL A 44 33.55 3.38 -13.54
N LEU A 45 34.10 2.66 -14.52
CA LEU A 45 33.34 1.69 -15.32
C LEU A 45 32.83 0.52 -14.47
N ALA A 46 33.64 0.02 -13.53
CA ALA A 46 33.21 -1.02 -12.58
C ALA A 46 32.09 -0.53 -11.65
N VAL A 47 32.17 0.70 -11.15
CA VAL A 47 31.11 1.31 -10.32
C VAL A 47 29.81 1.51 -11.11
N CYS A 48 29.89 1.93 -12.38
CA CYS A 48 28.70 2.05 -13.24
C CYS A 48 28.10 0.69 -13.63
N ALA A 49 28.92 -0.37 -13.71
CA ALA A 49 28.45 -1.74 -13.93
C ALA A 49 27.83 -2.38 -12.68
N CYS A 50 28.13 -1.84 -11.48
CA CYS A 50 27.59 -2.29 -10.20
C CYS A 50 26.40 -1.47 -9.70
N SER A 51 25.94 -0.42 -10.40
CA SER A 51 24.70 0.26 -10.02
C SER A 51 23.51 -0.59 -10.45
N THR A 52 23.11 -1.54 -9.60
CA THR A 52 21.83 -2.24 -9.73
C THR A 52 20.72 -1.25 -9.40
N GLY A 53 20.19 -0.59 -10.42
CA GLY A 53 18.93 0.13 -10.29
C GLY A 53 17.87 -0.82 -9.74
N PHE A 54 17.02 -0.35 -8.83
CA PHE A 54 15.88 -1.13 -8.36
C PHE A 54 15.00 -1.47 -9.57
N SER A 55 14.83 -2.75 -9.82
CA SER A 55 13.97 -3.28 -10.87
C SER A 55 12.94 -4.17 -10.21
N GLY A 56 11.83 -3.58 -9.80
CA GLY A 56 10.75 -4.25 -9.10
C GLY A 56 9.49 -3.40 -9.14
N ASP A 57 8.34 -4.03 -8.95
CA ASP A 57 7.08 -3.31 -8.80
C ASP A 57 6.90 -2.91 -7.33
N VAL A 58 6.53 -1.65 -7.10
CA VAL A 58 6.14 -1.14 -5.79
C VAL A 58 4.63 -1.00 -5.78
N LEU A 59 3.96 -1.73 -4.90
CA LEU A 59 2.52 -1.62 -4.72
C LEU A 59 2.22 -0.57 -3.65
N PHE A 60 1.22 0.27 -3.91
CA PHE A 60 0.74 1.25 -2.94
C PHE A 60 -0.71 0.92 -2.59
N LEU A 61 -0.95 0.57 -1.34
CA LEU A 61 -2.27 0.25 -0.76
C LEU A 61 -2.62 1.28 0.29
N ASN A 62 -3.86 1.74 0.33
CA ASN A 62 -4.30 2.82 1.21
C ASN A 62 -5.83 2.83 1.35
N ASP A 63 -6.33 3.32 2.49
CA ASP A 63 -7.76 3.55 2.76
C ASP A 63 -8.64 2.32 2.42
N ILE A 64 -8.24 1.13 2.90
CA ILE A 64 -8.99 -0.10 2.64
C ILE A 64 -10.37 -0.05 3.30
N HIS A 65 -10.46 0.53 4.50
CA HIS A 65 -11.68 0.69 5.28
C HIS A 65 -12.59 -0.54 5.25
N TYR A 66 -12.09 -1.68 5.72
CA TYR A 66 -12.88 -2.89 5.82
C TYR A 66 -13.96 -2.77 6.90
N ASP A 67 -15.22 -2.96 6.51
CA ASP A 67 -16.37 -2.99 7.40
C ASP A 67 -16.84 -4.45 7.65
N PRO A 68 -16.52 -5.04 8.82
CA PRO A 68 -16.97 -6.39 9.17
C PRO A 68 -18.48 -6.47 9.43
N LEU A 69 -19.16 -5.33 9.56
CA LEU A 69 -20.60 -5.24 9.84
C LEU A 69 -21.42 -4.92 8.57
N TYR A 70 -20.78 -4.84 7.41
CA TYR A 70 -21.46 -4.50 6.16
C TYR A 70 -22.55 -5.51 5.80
N VAL A 71 -23.71 -4.98 5.40
CA VAL A 71 -24.86 -5.74 4.94
C VAL A 71 -25.18 -5.37 3.48
N PRO A 72 -25.20 -6.31 2.51
CA PRO A 72 -25.40 -5.98 1.08
C PRO A 72 -26.73 -5.30 0.74
N ASN A 73 -27.82 -5.73 1.39
CA ASN A 73 -29.14 -5.11 1.22
C ASN A 73 -29.35 -3.97 2.21
N SER A 74 -28.37 -3.08 2.36
CA SER A 74 -28.44 -1.90 3.22
C SER A 74 -28.29 -0.59 2.42
N GLN A 75 -28.33 0.54 3.10
CA GLN A 75 -28.08 1.86 2.52
C GLN A 75 -27.16 2.66 3.45
N HIS A 76 -26.45 3.66 2.90
CA HIS A 76 -25.48 4.46 3.66
C HIS A 76 -26.05 5.08 4.93
N GLN A 77 -27.20 5.75 4.84
CA GLN A 77 -27.79 6.44 5.98
C GLN A 77 -28.97 5.69 6.59
N PRO A 78 -29.12 5.75 7.92
CA PRO A 78 -28.28 6.46 8.89
C PRO A 78 -27.14 5.61 9.50
N ASP A 79 -26.93 4.39 9.03
CA ASP A 79 -26.28 3.33 9.79
C ASP A 79 -25.05 2.72 9.10
N PHE A 80 -24.44 3.43 8.16
CA PHE A 80 -23.21 3.04 7.46
C PHE A 80 -23.31 1.68 6.78
N CYS A 81 -24.49 1.33 6.27
CA CYS A 81 -24.72 0.07 5.55
C CYS A 81 -24.67 -1.19 6.42
N ARG A 82 -25.03 -1.07 7.71
CA ARG A 82 -24.99 -2.18 8.69
C ARG A 82 -26.36 -2.74 9.05
N THR A 83 -27.43 -2.17 8.52
CA THR A 83 -28.83 -2.57 8.76
C THR A 83 -29.52 -2.95 7.47
N THR A 84 -30.09 -4.14 7.46
CA THR A 84 -30.92 -4.66 6.38
C THR A 84 -32.10 -3.74 6.03
N ARG A 85 -32.29 -3.52 4.74
CA ARG A 85 -33.41 -2.82 4.11
C ARG A 85 -34.17 -3.80 3.21
N PRO A 86 -35.37 -4.25 3.61
CA PRO A 86 -36.11 -5.29 2.89
C PRO A 86 -36.43 -4.97 1.41
N TRP A 87 -36.40 -3.70 1.03
CA TRP A 87 -36.68 -3.23 -0.33
C TRP A 87 -35.44 -3.13 -1.22
N LEU A 88 -34.23 -3.43 -0.70
CA LEU A 88 -32.99 -3.45 -1.47
C LEU A 88 -32.58 -4.89 -1.78
N SER A 89 -32.11 -5.13 -3.00
CA SER A 89 -31.50 -6.40 -3.37
C SER A 89 -30.11 -6.53 -2.75
N ALA A 90 -29.79 -7.72 -2.23
CA ALA A 90 -28.45 -8.03 -1.74
C ALA A 90 -27.44 -8.14 -2.89
N ASP A 91 -27.87 -8.65 -4.05
CA ASP A 91 -27.01 -8.85 -5.22
C ASP A 91 -26.42 -7.52 -5.74
N ASP A 92 -27.21 -6.43 -5.65
CA ASP A 92 -26.79 -5.10 -6.11
C ASP A 92 -25.77 -4.42 -5.19
N GLY A 93 -25.53 -4.97 -3.99
CA GLY A 93 -24.64 -4.39 -2.98
C GLY A 93 -23.53 -5.34 -2.53
N SER A 94 -23.32 -6.48 -3.19
CA SER A 94 -22.34 -7.47 -2.73
C SER A 94 -20.92 -6.93 -2.68
N PHE A 95 -20.56 -5.97 -3.55
CA PHE A 95 -19.25 -5.31 -3.57
C PHE A 95 -19.25 -3.90 -2.99
N GLY A 96 -20.29 -3.54 -2.24
CA GLY A 96 -20.39 -2.24 -1.59
C GLY A 96 -21.40 -1.30 -2.25
N ARG A 97 -21.61 -0.14 -1.61
CA ARG A 97 -22.39 0.97 -2.16
C ARG A 97 -21.69 2.27 -1.82
N TYR A 98 -21.92 3.30 -2.63
CA TYR A 98 -21.38 4.63 -2.34
C TYR A 98 -21.86 5.14 -0.97
N GLY A 99 -20.91 5.70 -0.22
CA GLY A 99 -21.10 6.15 1.16
C GLY A 99 -20.85 5.07 2.22
N CYS A 100 -20.85 3.79 1.85
CA CYS A 100 -20.42 2.73 2.78
C CYS A 100 -18.89 2.56 2.72
N ASP A 101 -18.34 2.04 3.80
CA ASP A 101 -17.03 1.41 3.81
C ASP A 101 -17.07 0.01 3.16
N ALA A 102 -15.89 -0.59 2.93
CA ALA A 102 -15.73 -1.72 2.03
C ALA A 102 -16.20 -3.05 2.67
N PRO A 103 -17.09 -3.83 2.03
CA PRO A 103 -17.33 -5.20 2.44
C PRO A 103 -16.13 -6.10 2.16
N LEU A 104 -16.08 -7.24 2.84
CA LEU A 104 -15.04 -8.26 2.64
C LEU A 104 -14.86 -8.62 1.16
N ASN A 105 -15.97 -8.79 0.43
CA ASN A 105 -15.96 -9.17 -0.98
C ASN A 105 -15.20 -8.14 -1.85
N LEU A 106 -15.31 -6.85 -1.53
CA LEU A 106 -14.58 -5.79 -2.23
C LEU A 106 -13.10 -5.81 -1.87
N VAL A 107 -12.78 -6.00 -0.58
CA VAL A 107 -11.39 -6.09 -0.10
C VAL A 107 -10.68 -7.28 -0.75
N GLU A 108 -11.29 -8.47 -0.76
CA GLU A 108 -10.74 -9.67 -1.40
C GLU A 108 -10.58 -9.50 -2.90
N ALA A 109 -11.57 -8.94 -3.60
CA ALA A 109 -11.48 -8.68 -5.03
C ALA A 109 -10.39 -7.66 -5.36
N HIS A 110 -10.25 -6.61 -4.54
CA HIS A 110 -9.21 -5.59 -4.68
C HIS A 110 -7.81 -6.19 -4.54
N LEU A 111 -7.55 -6.92 -3.45
CA LEU A 111 -6.24 -7.53 -3.20
C LEU A 111 -5.92 -8.63 -4.20
N SER A 112 -6.92 -9.42 -4.62
CA SER A 112 -6.74 -10.42 -5.68
C SER A 112 -6.37 -9.77 -7.02
N ALA A 113 -7.01 -8.66 -7.39
CA ALA A 113 -6.68 -7.94 -8.62
C ALA A 113 -5.30 -7.28 -8.55
N ALA A 114 -4.94 -6.70 -7.39
CA ALA A 114 -3.61 -6.13 -7.17
C ALA A 114 -2.51 -7.20 -7.24
N SER A 115 -2.72 -8.36 -6.62
CA SER A 115 -1.81 -9.51 -6.68
C SER A 115 -1.68 -10.07 -8.09
N ALA A 116 -2.77 -10.13 -8.87
CA ALA A 116 -2.68 -10.52 -10.28
C ALA A 116 -1.86 -9.53 -11.13
N ALA A 117 -1.87 -8.25 -10.79
CA ALA A 117 -1.12 -7.22 -11.49
C ALA A 117 0.36 -7.15 -11.08
N ALA A 118 0.67 -7.41 -9.81
CA ALA A 118 2.01 -7.38 -9.23
C ALA A 118 2.24 -8.58 -8.28
N PRO A 119 2.31 -9.82 -8.82
CA PRO A 119 2.42 -11.03 -7.99
C PRO A 119 3.75 -11.09 -7.24
N GLU A 120 4.81 -10.57 -7.84
CA GLU A 120 6.17 -10.52 -7.29
C GLU A 120 6.54 -9.08 -6.89
N ALA A 121 5.59 -8.36 -6.27
CA ALA A 121 5.83 -7.01 -5.77
C ALA A 121 7.07 -7.04 -4.86
N SER A 122 8.02 -6.16 -5.15
CA SER A 122 9.29 -6.10 -4.42
C SER A 122 9.17 -5.27 -3.15
N LEU A 123 8.13 -4.45 -3.05
CA LEU A 123 7.80 -3.62 -1.90
C LEU A 123 6.31 -3.31 -1.90
N ILE A 124 5.68 -3.34 -0.74
CA ILE A 124 4.34 -2.79 -0.53
C ILE A 124 4.46 -1.58 0.39
N ILE A 125 3.84 -0.47 0.01
CA ILE A 125 3.62 0.68 0.87
C ILE A 125 2.16 0.63 1.30
N LEU A 126 1.91 0.44 2.59
CA LEU A 126 0.57 0.40 3.18
C LEU A 126 0.36 1.65 4.02
N ASN A 127 -0.43 2.59 3.52
CA ASN A 127 -0.54 3.93 4.13
C ASN A 127 -1.68 4.07 5.17
N GLY A 128 -2.18 2.96 5.72
CA GLY A 128 -3.12 2.94 6.84
C GLY A 128 -4.59 3.09 6.45
N ASP A 129 -5.42 3.42 7.44
CA ASP A 129 -6.89 3.51 7.40
C ASP A 129 -7.51 2.17 6.95
N LEU A 130 -7.19 1.12 7.71
CA LEU A 130 -7.61 -0.25 7.45
C LEU A 130 -9.04 -0.57 7.91
N PRO A 131 -9.50 -0.16 9.12
CA PRO A 131 -10.84 -0.47 9.57
C PRO A 131 -11.86 0.55 9.05
N ALA A 132 -13.14 0.17 9.02
CA ALA A 132 -14.24 1.07 8.69
C ALA A 132 -14.44 2.18 9.72
N HIS A 133 -15.08 3.26 9.29
CA HIS A 133 -15.46 4.39 10.13
C HIS A 133 -16.51 3.99 11.17
N SER A 134 -16.51 4.67 12.31
CA SER A 134 -17.60 4.62 13.29
C SER A 134 -17.91 3.20 13.80
N LEU A 135 -16.88 2.36 13.97
CA LEU A 135 -17.02 1.11 14.71
C LEU A 135 -17.26 1.41 16.19
N SER A 136 -18.17 0.67 16.82
CA SER A 136 -18.65 0.98 18.17
C SER A 136 -17.70 0.57 19.28
N ASP A 137 -16.76 -0.32 18.99
CA ASP A 137 -15.95 -0.99 19.99
C ASP A 137 -14.58 -1.38 19.43
N TYR A 138 -13.63 -1.41 20.36
CA TYR A 138 -12.23 -1.71 20.08
C TYR A 138 -12.00 -3.12 19.49
N PRO A 139 -12.61 -4.21 20.01
CA PRO A 139 -12.40 -5.54 19.46
C PRO A 139 -12.79 -5.66 17.99
N THR A 140 -13.94 -5.11 17.59
CA THR A 140 -14.39 -5.16 16.19
C THR A 140 -13.42 -4.42 15.26
N GLN A 141 -12.86 -3.29 15.71
CA GLN A 141 -11.87 -2.54 14.93
C GLN A 141 -10.56 -3.34 14.77
N MET A 142 -10.07 -3.96 15.83
CA MET A 142 -8.87 -4.81 15.75
C MET A 142 -9.09 -6.01 14.84
N GLU A 143 -10.25 -6.68 14.93
CA GLU A 143 -10.60 -7.80 14.03
C GLU A 143 -10.62 -7.37 12.56
N ALA A 144 -11.12 -6.16 12.26
CA ALA A 144 -11.10 -5.62 10.91
C ALA A 144 -9.66 -5.42 10.40
N MET A 145 -8.78 -4.84 11.23
CA MET A 145 -7.36 -4.64 10.86
C MET A 145 -6.64 -5.97 10.67
N ASP A 146 -6.79 -6.92 11.59
CA ASP A 146 -6.20 -8.27 11.51
C ASP A 146 -6.62 -9.00 10.23
N MET A 147 -7.89 -8.83 9.83
CA MET A 147 -8.40 -9.42 8.59
C MET A 147 -7.73 -8.83 7.35
N VAL A 148 -7.57 -7.51 7.30
CA VAL A 148 -6.87 -6.85 6.19
C VAL A 148 -5.40 -7.30 6.13
N VAL A 149 -4.70 -7.33 7.27
CA VAL A 149 -3.32 -7.83 7.36
C VAL A 149 -3.22 -9.28 6.88
N THR A 150 -4.13 -10.14 7.34
CA THR A 150 -4.19 -11.56 6.93
C THR A 150 -4.38 -11.70 5.42
N LEU A 151 -5.26 -10.89 4.82
CA LEU A 151 -5.49 -10.92 3.38
C LEU A 151 -4.29 -10.40 2.57
N ILE A 152 -3.60 -9.35 3.05
CA ILE A 152 -2.36 -8.88 2.43
C ILE A 152 -1.31 -10.01 2.44
N ARG A 153 -1.07 -10.64 3.60
CA ARG A 153 -0.08 -11.73 3.72
C ARG A 153 -0.48 -13.00 2.96
N LYS A 154 -1.77 -13.26 2.77
CA LYS A 154 -2.25 -14.34 1.89
C LYS A 154 -1.78 -14.15 0.44
N HIS A 155 -1.70 -12.91 -0.03
CA HIS A 155 -1.28 -12.59 -1.41
C HIS A 155 0.23 -12.37 -1.54
N TRP A 156 0.87 -11.82 -0.51
CA TRP A 156 2.29 -11.52 -0.48
C TRP A 156 2.91 -11.98 0.85
N PRO A 157 3.16 -13.30 1.00
CA PRO A 157 3.60 -13.88 2.27
C PRO A 157 4.95 -13.33 2.74
N ASP A 158 5.87 -13.08 1.80
CA ASP A 158 7.27 -12.75 2.10
C ASP A 158 7.70 -11.35 1.61
N THR A 159 6.77 -10.53 1.10
CA THR A 159 7.10 -9.19 0.58
C THR A 159 7.30 -8.20 1.72
N GLU A 160 8.34 -7.36 1.64
CA GLU A 160 8.56 -6.25 2.57
C GLU A 160 7.40 -5.24 2.50
N VAL A 161 6.88 -4.84 3.67
CA VAL A 161 5.76 -3.91 3.78
C VAL A 161 6.17 -2.72 4.63
N LEU A 162 6.22 -1.53 4.02
CA LEU A 162 6.36 -0.28 4.74
C LEU A 162 4.97 0.22 5.13
N VAL A 163 4.66 0.12 6.43
CA VAL A 163 3.36 0.54 6.97
C VAL A 163 3.45 1.96 7.54
N SER A 164 2.36 2.71 7.40
CA SER A 164 2.10 3.89 8.22
C SER A 164 0.73 3.78 8.86
N ILE A 165 0.58 4.43 10.00
CA ILE A 165 -0.67 4.47 10.77
C ILE A 165 -1.54 5.61 10.26
N GLY A 166 -2.75 5.27 9.84
CA GLY A 166 -3.81 6.21 9.50
C GLY A 166 -4.60 6.69 10.72
N ASN A 167 -5.42 7.72 10.55
CA ASN A 167 -6.25 8.24 11.63
C ASN A 167 -7.28 7.24 12.15
N ASN A 168 -7.72 6.30 11.31
CA ASN A 168 -8.71 5.28 11.66
C ASN A 168 -8.07 3.99 12.22
N ASP A 169 -6.74 3.87 12.21
CA ASP A 169 -6.02 2.72 12.78
C ASP A 169 -5.84 2.81 14.30
N CYS A 170 -6.64 3.62 14.97
CA CYS A 170 -6.64 3.79 16.42
C CYS A 170 -8.06 3.83 16.97
N PHE A 171 -8.25 3.37 18.20
CA PHE A 171 -9.55 3.43 18.87
C PHE A 171 -9.49 4.28 20.14
N PRO A 172 -10.43 5.23 20.32
CA PRO A 172 -11.41 5.66 19.33
C PRO A 172 -10.75 6.37 18.13
N ASP A 173 -11.38 6.30 16.94
CA ASP A 173 -10.90 6.91 15.69
C ASP A 173 -10.40 8.35 15.92
N TYR A 174 -9.32 8.74 15.25
CA TYR A 174 -8.66 10.06 15.36
C TYR A 174 -7.98 10.37 16.71
N TYR A 175 -8.04 9.49 17.71
CA TYR A 175 -7.43 9.70 19.02
C TYR A 175 -6.23 8.79 19.27
N MET A 176 -5.20 8.90 18.43
CA MET A 176 -3.95 8.18 18.66
C MET A 176 -3.17 8.82 19.84
N PRO A 177 -2.92 8.09 20.95
CA PRO A 177 -2.19 8.64 22.08
C PRO A 177 -0.70 8.83 21.73
N VAL A 178 -0.09 9.90 22.25
CA VAL A 178 1.35 10.15 22.10
C VAL A 178 2.14 9.25 23.06
N GLY A 179 3.22 8.65 22.56
CA GLY A 179 4.17 7.85 23.34
C GLY A 179 3.86 6.36 23.29
N PRO A 180 4.74 5.50 23.85
CA PRO A 180 4.42 4.09 24.00
C PRO A 180 3.16 3.95 24.84
N ASN A 181 2.22 3.16 24.36
CA ASN A 181 0.93 2.91 25.01
C ASN A 181 0.36 1.59 24.51
N SER A 182 -0.59 1.02 25.26
CA SER A 182 -1.14 -0.29 24.93
C SER A 182 -1.81 -0.33 23.55
N ARG A 183 -2.37 0.78 23.03
CA ARG A 183 -2.98 0.79 21.69
C ARG A 183 -1.95 0.64 20.58
N LEU A 184 -0.80 1.30 20.72
CA LEU A 184 0.31 1.12 19.78
C LEU A 184 0.95 -0.26 19.92
N GLU A 185 1.00 -0.84 21.12
CA GLU A 185 1.47 -2.22 21.34
C GLU A 185 0.52 -3.24 20.70
N ASP A 186 -0.79 -3.07 20.89
CA ASP A 186 -1.82 -3.91 20.29
C ASP A 186 -1.79 -3.81 18.75
N LEU A 187 -1.59 -2.60 18.20
CA LEU A 187 -1.45 -2.39 16.76
C LEU A 187 -0.17 -3.02 16.21
N ALA A 188 0.97 -2.85 16.89
CA ALA A 188 2.21 -3.51 16.52
C ALA A 188 2.08 -5.03 16.54
N THR A 189 1.32 -5.58 17.50
CA THR A 189 1.01 -7.03 17.57
C THR A 189 0.13 -7.48 16.40
N SER A 190 -0.92 -6.72 16.08
CA SER A 190 -1.79 -6.98 14.91
C SER A 190 -0.99 -6.97 13.60
N TRP A 191 -0.06 -6.02 13.48
CA TRP A 191 0.74 -5.81 12.29
C TRP A 191 2.08 -6.54 12.33
N ASP A 192 2.33 -7.39 13.32
CA ASP A 192 3.61 -8.06 13.54
C ASP A 192 4.12 -8.75 12.27
N SER A 193 3.24 -9.47 11.58
CA SER A 193 3.59 -10.12 10.32
C SER A 193 3.99 -9.15 9.20
N LEU A 194 3.59 -7.88 9.24
CA LEU A 194 3.94 -6.84 8.26
C LEU A 194 5.27 -6.14 8.59
N LEU A 195 5.69 -6.17 9.85
CA LEU A 195 6.86 -5.46 10.32
C LEU A 195 8.09 -6.35 10.17
N ASP A 196 9.14 -5.82 9.54
CA ASP A 196 10.45 -6.47 9.56
C ASP A 196 11.09 -6.32 10.95
N GLU A 197 11.80 -7.37 11.40
CA GLU A 197 12.70 -7.29 12.58
C GLU A 197 14.03 -6.58 12.29
#